data_AF-A0A2X2K125-F1
#
_entry.id   AF-A0A2X2K125-F1
#
_cell.length_a   1.000
_cell.length_b   1.000
_cell.length_c   1.000
_cell.angle_alpha   90.00
_cell.angle_beta   90.00
_cell.angle_gamma   90.00
#
_symmetry.space_group_name_H-M   'P 1'
#
loop_
_entity.id
_entity.type
_entity.pdbx_description
1 polymer ?
#
loop_
_entity_poly.entity_id
_entity_poly.type
_entity_poly.pdbx_seq_one_letter_code
_entity_poly.pdbx_strand_id
1 'polypeptide(L)'
;MNVLIKKFYHLVVRILSKMITPQVIDKPHIVFMMTFPEDIKPIIKALNNSLYQKTVLTTPKQAPYLSELSDDVNVIEMTNRTLVKQIKALKSAQMIIIDNYYLLLGGYNKTSNQHIVQTWHASGALKKLWLNRSSSRCV
;
A
#
# COMPACT_ATOMS: atom_id res chain seq x y z
N MET A 1 18.39 10.42 6.17
CA MET A 1 17.50 9.71 7.12
C MET A 1 18.24 8.51 7.69
N ASN A 2 18.47 8.50 9.01
CA ASN A 2 19.37 7.55 9.68
C ASN A 2 18.91 6.10 9.49
N VAL A 3 19.82 5.21 9.08
CA VAL A 3 19.56 3.78 8.82
C VAL A 3 18.95 3.07 10.05
N LEU A 4 19.37 3.49 11.25
CA LEU A 4 18.83 3.03 12.53
C LEU A 4 17.32 3.26 12.67
N ILE A 5 16.82 4.42 12.26
CA ILE A 5 15.39 4.77 12.37
C ILE A 5 14.55 3.85 11.48
N LYS A 6 15.03 3.55 10.26
CA LYS A 6 14.34 2.62 9.35
C LYS A 6 14.28 1.21 9.93
N LYS A 7 15.39 0.71 10.50
CA LYS A 7 15.45 -0.61 11.13
C LYS A 7 14.50 -0.70 12.32
N PHE A 8 14.47 0.33 13.15
CA PHE A 8 13.55 0.41 14.30
C PHE A 8 12.08 0.42 13.85
N TYR A 9 11.74 1.21 12.83
CA TYR A 9 10.40 1.23 12.27
C TYR A 9 9.98 -0.15 11.73
N HIS A 10 10.84 -0.83 10.95
CA HIS A 10 10.54 -2.17 10.47
C HIS A 10 10.37 -3.18 11.62
N LEU A 11 11.16 -3.07 12.69
CA LEU A 11 11.00 -3.91 13.87
C LEU A 11 9.62 -3.70 14.53
N VAL A 12 9.20 -2.46 14.73
CA VAL A 12 7.88 -2.12 15.28
C VAL A 12 6.76 -2.70 14.40
N VAL A 13 6.81 -2.46 13.08
CA VAL A 13 5.82 -2.99 12.14
C VAL A 13 5.78 -4.52 12.19
N ARG A 14 6.94 -5.18 12.29
CA ARG A 14 7.03 -6.65 12.33
C ARG A 14 6.40 -7.22 13.60
N ILE A 15 6.63 -6.58 14.75
CA ILE A 15 6.02 -6.96 16.04
C ILE A 15 4.50 -6.77 15.96
N LEU A 16 4.04 -5.59 15.54
CA LEU A 16 2.61 -5.29 15.39
C LEU A 16 1.93 -6.24 14.41
N SER A 17 2.56 -6.53 13.27
CA SER A 17 2.02 -7.46 12.27
C SER A 17 1.84 -8.88 12.81
N LYS A 18 2.68 -9.32 13.76
CA LYS A 18 2.51 -10.61 14.43
C LYS A 18 1.41 -10.58 15.48
N MET A 19 1.36 -9.53 16.30
CA MET A 19 0.42 -9.41 17.42
C MET A 19 -1.03 -9.12 16.98
N ILE A 20 -1.21 -8.39 15.88
CA ILE A 20 -2.53 -7.95 15.42
C ILE A 20 -3.23 -9.10 14.71
N THR A 21 -4.40 -9.51 15.18
CA THR A 21 -5.27 -10.47 14.46
C THR A 21 -5.88 -9.81 13.21
N PRO A 22 -5.94 -10.51 12.06
CA PRO A 22 -6.66 -10.00 10.89
C PRO A 22 -8.13 -9.71 11.24
N GLN A 23 -8.71 -8.71 10.59
CA GLN A 23 -10.17 -8.56 10.59
C GLN A 23 -10.78 -9.72 9.82
N VAL A 24 -11.82 -10.33 10.40
CA VAL A 24 -12.65 -11.29 9.67
C VAL A 24 -13.48 -10.48 8.69
N ILE A 25 -13.31 -10.76 7.40
CA ILE A 25 -14.06 -10.14 6.32
C ILE A 25 -14.71 -11.25 5.51
N ASP A 26 -16.03 -11.21 5.40
CA ASP A 26 -16.83 -12.24 4.71
C ASP A 26 -16.72 -12.16 3.18
N LYS A 27 -16.30 -11.00 2.67
CA LYS A 27 -16.10 -10.72 1.25
C LYS A 27 -14.61 -10.70 0.90
N PRO A 28 -14.23 -11.05 -0.34
CA PRO A 28 -12.86 -10.87 -0.77
C PRO A 28 -12.46 -9.38 -0.69
N HIS A 29 -11.34 -9.10 -0.02
CA HIS A 29 -10.93 -7.75 0.37
C HIS A 29 -9.69 -7.30 -0.41
N ILE A 30 -9.78 -6.11 -1.01
CA ILE A 30 -8.71 -5.48 -1.76
C ILE A 30 -8.28 -4.20 -1.04
N VAL A 31 -6.98 -4.09 -0.77
CA VAL A 31 -6.38 -2.88 -0.19
C VAL A 31 -5.57 -2.16 -1.26
N PHE A 32 -5.84 -0.87 -1.44
CA PHE A 32 -5.07 0.01 -2.29
C PHE A 32 -4.19 0.90 -1.43
N MET A 33 -2.89 0.92 -1.67
CA MET A 33 -1.99 1.93 -1.10
C MET A 33 -1.67 2.94 -2.20
N MET A 34 -2.12 4.18 -2.01
CA MET A 34 -1.96 5.22 -3.02
C MET A 34 -1.40 6.53 -2.45
N THR A 35 -0.52 7.13 -3.23
CA THR A 35 -0.01 8.48 -3.05
C THR A 35 -0.74 9.43 -3.98
N PHE A 36 -1.01 8.98 -5.21
CA PHE A 36 -1.70 9.74 -6.25
C PHE A 36 -3.04 9.08 -6.58
N PRO A 37 -4.17 9.75 -6.33
CA PRO A 37 -5.48 9.20 -6.64
C PRO A 37 -5.68 8.87 -8.12
N GLU A 38 -5.02 9.60 -9.02
CA GLU A 38 -5.21 9.53 -10.47
C GLU A 38 -4.99 8.12 -11.03
N ASP A 39 -4.01 7.40 -10.50
CA ASP A 39 -3.61 6.09 -11.02
C ASP A 39 -4.52 4.95 -10.56
N ILE A 40 -5.13 5.11 -9.38
CA ILE A 40 -5.93 4.05 -8.75
C ILE A 40 -7.43 4.28 -8.91
N LYS A 41 -7.88 5.53 -9.08
CA LYS A 41 -9.29 5.87 -9.36
C LYS A 41 -9.91 5.03 -10.49
N PRO A 42 -9.26 4.82 -11.65
CA PRO A 42 -9.86 4.03 -12.74
C PRO A 42 -10.10 2.57 -12.30
N ILE A 43 -9.19 2.02 -11.51
CA ILE A 43 -9.26 0.65 -11.00
C ILE A 43 -10.42 0.53 -10.00
N ILE A 44 -10.52 1.48 -9.06
CA ILE A 44 -11.63 1.51 -8.08
C ILE A 44 -12.97 1.62 -8.82
N LYS A 45 -13.09 2.53 -9.80
CA LYS A 45 -14.31 2.70 -10.60
C LYS A 45 -14.70 1.42 -11.36
N ALA A 46 -13.73 0.73 -11.96
CA ALA A 46 -13.99 -0.55 -12.64
C ALA A 46 -14.49 -1.63 -11.66
N LEU A 47 -14.14 -1.53 -10.38
CA LEU A 47 -14.56 -2.44 -9.33
C LEU A 47 -15.82 -1.99 -8.57
N ASN A 48 -16.44 -0.85 -8.90
CA ASN A 48 -17.61 -0.35 -8.17
C ASN A 48 -18.76 -1.35 -8.12
N ASN A 49 -19.01 -2.09 -9.21
CA ASN A 49 -20.09 -3.08 -9.30
C ASN A 49 -19.68 -4.49 -8.81
N SER A 50 -18.51 -4.62 -8.20
CA SER A 50 -18.02 -5.91 -7.70
C SER A 50 -18.40 -6.14 -6.24
N LEU A 51 -18.44 -7.41 -5.82
CA LEU A 51 -18.65 -7.80 -4.42
C LEU A 51 -17.40 -7.62 -3.55
N TYR A 52 -16.30 -7.07 -4.09
CA TYR A 52 -15.07 -6.87 -3.34
C TYR A 52 -15.23 -5.73 -2.33
N GLN A 53 -14.83 -5.98 -1.08
CA GLN A 53 -14.64 -4.87 -0.15
C GLN A 53 -13.36 -4.13 -0.54
N LYS A 54 -13.41 -2.80 -0.60
CA LYS A 54 -12.27 -1.96 -0.98
C LYS A 54 -11.85 -1.09 0.20
N THR A 55 -10.57 -1.13 0.54
CA THR A 55 -9.98 -0.19 1.50
C THR A 55 -8.85 0.58 0.83
N VAL A 56 -8.82 1.89 1.01
CA VAL A 56 -7.77 2.76 0.48
C VAL A 56 -6.93 3.30 1.63
N LEU A 57 -5.64 3.02 1.60
CA LEU A 57 -4.61 3.64 2.43
C LEU A 57 -4.03 4.82 1.63
N THR A 58 -4.24 6.04 2.12
CA THR A 58 -3.82 7.26 1.40
C THR A 58 -3.25 8.32 2.33
N THR A 59 -2.55 9.31 1.78
CA THR A 59 -2.05 10.44 2.56
C THR A 59 -3.21 11.28 3.13
N PRO A 60 -3.05 11.89 4.32
CA PRO A 60 -4.11 12.70 4.94
C PRO A 60 -4.65 13.81 4.02
N LYS A 61 -3.78 14.38 3.18
CA LYS A 61 -4.15 15.41 2.21
C LYS A 61 -5.16 14.92 1.17
N GLN A 62 -5.09 13.64 0.80
CA GLN A 62 -5.91 13.04 -0.25
C GLN A 62 -7.13 12.30 0.30
N ALA A 63 -7.17 12.02 1.61
CA ALA A 63 -8.25 11.26 2.22
C ALA A 63 -9.65 11.89 2.02
N PRO A 64 -9.86 13.21 2.23
CA PRO A 64 -11.18 13.82 2.02
C PRO A 64 -11.71 13.62 0.61
N TYR A 65 -10.85 13.82 -0.37
CA TYR A 65 -11.19 13.74 -1.79
C TYR A 65 -11.51 12.30 -2.25
N LEU A 66 -10.93 11.29 -1.61
CA LEU A 66 -11.24 9.88 -1.89
C LEU A 66 -12.53 9.42 -1.21
N SER A 67 -12.82 9.94 -0.02
CA SER A 67 -14.08 9.68 0.68
C SER A 67 -15.29 10.20 -0.10
N GLU A 68 -15.14 11.33 -0.81
CA GLU A 68 -16.18 11.90 -1.67
C GLU A 68 -16.40 11.12 -2.97
N LEU A 69 -15.45 10.24 -3.36
CA LEU A 69 -15.46 9.60 -4.67
C LEU A 69 -16.36 8.36 -4.73
N SER A 70 -16.64 7.73 -3.59
CA SER A 70 -17.46 6.51 -3.49
C SER A 70 -17.75 6.12 -2.04
N ASP A 71 -19.03 5.96 -1.69
CA ASP A 71 -19.47 5.52 -0.35
C ASP A 71 -19.07 4.08 -0.01
N ASP A 72 -18.77 3.26 -1.03
CA ASP A 72 -18.43 1.83 -0.89
C ASP A 72 -16.93 1.58 -0.69
N VAL A 73 -16.15 2.63 -0.39
CA VAL A 73 -14.70 2.55 -0.16
C VAL A 73 -14.36 3.02 1.24
N ASN A 74 -13.74 2.15 2.02
CA ASN A 74 -13.22 2.51 3.34
C ASN A 74 -11.87 3.24 3.20
N VAL A 75 -11.81 4.50 3.60
CA VAL A 75 -10.57 5.31 3.51
C VAL A 75 -9.86 5.34 4.87
N ILE A 76 -8.58 4.98 4.87
CA ILE A 76 -7.70 5.03 6.05
C ILE A 76 -6.51 5.94 5.73
N GLU A 77 -6.35 6.99 6.51
CA GLU A 77 -5.19 7.87 6.39
C GLU A 77 -3.90 7.14 6.78
N MET A 78 -2.80 7.40 6.08
CA MET A 78 -1.47 6.87 6.35
C MET A 78 -0.72 7.76 7.34
N THR A 79 -1.08 7.67 8.62
CA THR A 79 -0.38 8.35 9.73
C THR A 79 0.13 7.34 10.74
N ASN A 80 1.03 7.74 11.64
CA ASN A 80 1.49 6.86 12.71
C ASN A 80 0.35 6.44 13.66
N ARG A 81 -0.68 7.29 13.83
CA ARG A 81 -1.83 7.01 14.72
C ARG A 81 -2.73 5.90 14.18
N THR A 82 -2.80 5.77 12.86
CA THR A 82 -3.63 4.76 12.17
C THR A 82 -2.84 3.50 11.80
N LEU A 83 -1.57 3.38 12.21
CA LEU A 83 -0.70 2.25 11.86
C LEU A 83 -1.34 0.88 12.17
N VAL A 84 -2.01 0.75 13.32
CA VAL A 84 -2.74 -0.48 13.68
C VAL A 84 -3.89 -0.75 12.71
N LYS A 85 -4.64 0.27 12.30
CA LYS A 85 -5.74 0.14 11.31
C LYS A 85 -5.20 -0.24 9.95
N GLN A 86 -4.09 0.37 9.51
CA GLN A 86 -3.40 0.03 8.26
C GLN A 86 -2.96 -1.43 8.26
N ILE A 87 -2.30 -1.90 9.33
CA ILE A 87 -1.86 -3.31 9.44
C ILE A 87 -3.07 -4.25 9.46
N LYS A 88 -4.15 -3.92 10.19
CA LYS A 88 -5.38 -4.72 10.20
C LYS A 88 -5.98 -4.89 8.80
N ALA A 89 -6.10 -3.78 8.07
CA ALA A 89 -6.60 -3.80 6.69
C ALA A 89 -5.69 -4.62 5.78
N LEU A 90 -4.37 -4.43 5.86
CA LEU A 90 -3.42 -5.23 5.08
C LEU A 90 -3.54 -6.72 5.40
N LYS A 91 -3.66 -7.12 6.67
CA LYS A 91 -3.76 -8.53 7.07
C LYS A 91 -5.07 -9.21 6.64
N SER A 92 -6.15 -8.47 6.48
CA SER A 92 -7.42 -9.02 5.99
C SER A 92 -7.53 -9.02 4.46
N ALA A 93 -6.65 -8.29 3.76
CA ALA A 93 -6.63 -8.22 2.32
C ALA A 93 -6.16 -9.54 1.70
N GLN A 94 -6.82 -9.96 0.62
CA GLN A 94 -6.33 -11.02 -0.26
C GLN A 94 -5.43 -10.43 -1.35
N MET A 95 -5.74 -9.22 -1.79
CA MET A 95 -4.98 -8.47 -2.78
C MET A 95 -4.60 -7.09 -2.22
N ILE A 96 -3.33 -6.73 -2.36
CA ILE A 96 -2.78 -5.43 -1.99
C ILE A 96 -2.22 -4.79 -3.25
N ILE A 97 -2.78 -3.67 -3.68
CA ILE A 97 -2.33 -2.93 -4.87
C ILE A 97 -1.55 -1.70 -4.40
N ILE A 98 -0.33 -1.54 -4.89
CA ILE A 98 0.54 -0.42 -4.53
C ILE A 98 1.02 0.35 -5.75
N ASP A 99 1.00 1.67 -5.63
CA ASP A 99 1.45 2.58 -6.68
C ASP A 99 2.93 3.01 -6.54
N ASN A 100 3.47 2.88 -5.33
CA ASN A 100 4.83 3.28 -4.95
C ASN A 100 5.41 2.38 -3.85
N TYR A 101 6.68 2.59 -3.50
CA TYR A 101 7.34 1.94 -2.36
C TYR A 101 6.90 2.53 -1.02
N TYR A 102 6.22 1.73 -0.21
CA TYR A 102 5.81 2.11 1.14
C TYR A 102 6.70 1.46 2.20
N LEU A 103 7.22 2.28 3.13
CA LEU A 103 8.05 1.82 4.24
C LEU A 103 7.33 0.79 5.12
N LEU A 104 6.00 0.92 5.26
CA LEU A 104 5.14 -0.04 5.96
C LEU A 104 5.34 -1.47 5.44
N LEU A 105 5.41 -1.64 4.12
CA LEU A 105 5.59 -2.96 3.50
C LEU A 105 6.97 -3.56 3.76
N GLY A 106 7.99 -2.75 4.02
CA GLY A 106 9.33 -3.22 4.36
C GLY A 106 9.42 -3.98 5.69
N GLY A 107 8.49 -3.73 6.62
CA GLY A 107 8.38 -4.46 7.89
C GLY A 107 7.20 -5.44 7.94
N TYR A 108 6.33 -5.43 6.92
CA TYR A 108 5.12 -6.23 6.87
C TYR A 108 5.42 -7.62 6.31
N ASN A 109 4.99 -8.67 7.03
CA ASN A 109 5.12 -10.04 6.54
C ASN A 109 3.79 -10.45 5.90
N LYS A 110 3.79 -10.59 4.57
CA LYS A 110 2.64 -11.13 3.84
C LYS A 110 2.43 -12.61 4.17
N THR A 111 1.17 -13.05 4.18
CA THR A 111 0.85 -14.48 4.25
C THR A 111 0.92 -15.14 2.87
N SER A 112 0.85 -16.47 2.81
CA SER A 112 0.85 -17.21 1.53
C SER A 112 -0.36 -16.89 0.65
N ASN A 113 -1.48 -16.52 1.26
CA ASN A 113 -2.75 -16.27 0.59
C ASN A 113 -2.91 -14.82 0.14
N GLN A 114 -1.85 -14.01 0.24
CA GLN A 114 -1.84 -12.60 -0.11
C GLN A 114 -1.02 -12.33 -1.36
N HIS A 115 -1.64 -11.60 -2.28
CA HIS A 115 -1.04 -11.15 -3.52
C HIS A 115 -0.79 -9.64 -3.46
N ILE A 116 0.47 -9.23 -3.70
CA ILE A 116 0.83 -7.82 -3.80
C ILE A 116 1.09 -7.50 -5.27
N VAL A 117 0.36 -6.54 -5.81
CA VAL A 117 0.50 -6.07 -7.20
C VAL A 117 1.02 -4.63 -7.17
N GLN A 118 2.12 -4.38 -7.87
CA GLN A 118 2.73 -3.06 -7.95
C GLN A 118 2.44 -2.44 -9.33
N THR A 119 1.77 -1.30 -9.36
CA THR A 119 1.33 -0.65 -10.62
C THR A 119 2.31 0.38 -11.17
N TRP A 120 3.28 0.84 -10.36
CA TRP A 120 4.33 1.84 -10.64
C TRP A 120 3.87 3.10 -11.40
N HIS A 121 4.16 4.26 -10.85
CA HIS A 121 3.97 5.53 -11.56
C HIS A 121 4.94 5.67 -12.75
N ALA A 122 4.44 5.55 -13.98
CA ALA A 122 5.24 5.72 -15.21
C ALA A 122 5.86 7.12 -15.35
N SER A 123 5.29 8.14 -14.69
CA SER A 123 5.68 9.55 -14.81
C SER A 123 7.08 9.89 -14.25
N GLY A 124 7.68 9.02 -13.43
CA GLY A 124 9.04 9.21 -12.90
C GLY A 124 10.18 8.79 -13.85
N ALA A 125 9.87 8.09 -14.94
CA ALA A 125 10.86 7.46 -15.81
C ALA A 125 11.57 8.43 -16.80
N LEU A 126 11.05 9.65 -16.98
CA LEU A 126 11.68 10.68 -17.83
C LEU A 126 12.97 11.27 -17.23
N LYS A 127 13.35 10.91 -16.00
CA LYS A 127 14.58 11.36 -15.34
C LYS A 127 15.47 10.16 -15.01
N LYS A 128 16.26 9.73 -16.01
CA LYS A 128 17.41 8.81 -15.96
C LYS A 128 17.43 7.89 -14.73
N LEU A 129 16.55 6.88 -14.74
CA LEU A 129 16.65 5.72 -13.87
C LEU A 129 17.65 4.75 -14.51
N TRP A 130 18.80 4.53 -13.88
CA TRP A 130 19.60 3.28 -13.97
C TRP A 130 20.80 3.47 -13.01
N LEU A 131 21.19 2.56 -12.13
CA LEU A 131 22.08 1.42 -12.42
C LEU A 131 23.20 1.60 -13.48
N ASN A 132 23.35 2.76 -14.13
CA ASN A 132 24.42 3.09 -15.07
C ASN A 132 25.15 4.33 -14.58
N ARG A 133 26.04 4.10 -13.61
CA ARG A 133 27.31 4.81 -13.52
C ARG A 133 28.42 3.75 -13.57
N SER A 134 28.89 3.47 -14.81
CA SER A 134 30.25 3.07 -15.26
C SER A 134 31.18 2.39 -14.24
N SER A 135 31.89 1.27 -14.46
CA SER A 135 32.49 0.63 -15.66
C SER A 135 33.26 -0.63 -15.16
N SER A 136 33.17 -1.85 -15.73
CA SER A 136 34.04 -2.38 -16.81
C SER A 136 33.89 -3.93 -16.87
N ARG A 137 33.85 -4.52 -18.08
CA ARG A 137 33.90 -5.97 -18.44
C ARG A 137 32.64 -6.78 -18.09
N CYS A 138 32.04 -7.56 -19.00
CA CYS A 138 32.65 -8.39 -20.03
C CYS A 138 31.98 -8.25 -21.42
N VAL A 139 32.88 -8.21 -22.42
CA VAL A 139 32.77 -8.30 -23.90
C VAL A 139 31.83 -7.31 -24.58
#